data_AF-A0AAV9GLS7-F1
#
_entry.id   AF-A0AAV9GLS7-F1
#
_cell.length_a   1.000
_cell.length_b   1.000
_cell.length_c   1.000
_cell.angle_alpha   90.00
_cell.angle_beta   90.00
_cell.angle_gamma   90.00
#
_symmetry.space_group_name_H-M   'P 1'
#
loop_
_entity.id
_entity.type
_entity.pdbx_description
1 polymer ?
#
loop_
_entity_poly.entity_id
_entity_poly.type
_entity_poly.pdbx_seq_one_letter_code
_entity_poly.pdbx_strand_id
1 'polypeptide(L)'
;MQRSSPENKGAKRSQVSRACSRCKKHRRKCSDFRPCRRCLDQGLGEECLASPGLVHINAPLPTSDESAEQPPDVPSAAIIDFCADHFFERLFPTIPIITPDYVLGLREAARTENSTSSTEARSLLSAICALVLLQAQDPDQTSASPTSQPAASGEEILKRATQSFGGKSPTASPSLEQVLLAFFLYACHAALLRHSLAFFYLRDATTLWHLRDAHPHGDSYLHSALHRRLFWVLLVSERSHAIRYRRSITLLVDPGTEPPENIALLAGYSSLAALFRPLNTSFFGLLNREESSPHSPPEFLANTEDLVNAALDTTVPLHDTQRANLRITQLWLRIVLWQMRLRAGYLKQESTCENLTYAYPLRIARELVIATNDLTVTSMSVHGVGLTEKLFDIAVAVIDVLARVPVAGSGSGTASPDAGEAHRDLGYLRGLIRKLPSGQSVYDELLERQIETCTSMPGLPAGMPASNDMQDPSKH
;
A
#
# COMPACT_ATOMS: atom_id res chain seq x y z
N MET A 1 28.90 -42.59 45.43
CA MET A 1 28.69 -41.13 45.28
C MET A 1 28.81 -40.76 43.81
N GLN A 2 27.72 -40.92 43.05
CA GLN A 2 27.60 -40.47 41.66
C GLN A 2 26.97 -39.08 41.67
N ARG A 3 27.65 -38.09 41.08
CA ARG A 3 27.11 -36.74 40.88
C ARG A 3 26.34 -36.72 39.56
N SER A 4 25.07 -36.33 39.66
CA SER A 4 24.10 -36.13 38.60
C SER A 4 24.42 -34.92 37.73
N SER A 5 24.16 -35.04 36.43
CA SER A 5 24.18 -33.97 35.43
C SER A 5 23.14 -32.88 35.72
N PRO A 6 23.40 -31.60 35.43
CA PRO A 6 22.42 -30.54 35.63
C PRO A 6 21.38 -30.53 34.49
N GLU A 7 20.12 -30.48 34.91
CA GLU A 7 18.94 -30.41 34.06
C GLU A 7 18.93 -29.18 33.14
N ASN A 8 18.43 -29.42 31.94
CA ASN A 8 18.18 -28.46 30.88
C ASN A 8 17.24 -27.34 31.37
N LYS A 9 17.79 -26.17 31.71
CA LYS A 9 17.02 -24.99 32.12
C LYS A 9 16.21 -24.49 30.92
N GLY A 10 14.90 -24.69 31.00
CA GLY A 10 13.94 -24.46 29.93
C GLY A 10 14.03 -23.09 29.24
N ALA A 11 13.85 -23.13 27.92
CA ALA A 11 13.68 -21.96 27.07
C ALA A 11 12.63 -21.00 27.65
N LYS A 12 12.98 -19.72 27.77
CA LYS A 12 12.08 -18.64 28.18
C LYS A 12 10.82 -18.69 27.29
N ARG A 13 9.66 -18.86 27.91
CA ARG A 13 8.36 -18.85 27.22
C ARG A 13 8.20 -17.52 26.49
N SER A 14 7.87 -17.54 25.20
CA SER A 14 7.48 -16.33 24.47
C SER A 14 6.32 -15.67 25.20
N GLN A 15 6.54 -14.44 25.65
CA GLN A 15 5.62 -13.71 26.49
C GLN A 15 4.95 -12.65 25.60
N VAL A 16 3.69 -12.87 25.28
CA VAL A 16 2.86 -11.88 24.56
C VAL A 16 2.67 -10.65 25.44
N SER A 17 2.63 -9.47 24.83
CA SER A 17 2.50 -8.19 25.54
C SER A 17 1.20 -8.12 26.37
N ARG A 18 0.13 -8.76 25.88
CA ARG A 18 -1.14 -8.96 26.60
C ARG A 18 -1.75 -10.31 26.25
N ALA A 19 -1.99 -11.17 27.25
CA ALA A 19 -2.78 -12.39 27.08
C ALA A 19 -4.30 -12.10 27.17
N CYS A 20 -5.13 -12.86 26.45
CA CYS A 20 -6.59 -12.77 26.60
C CYS A 20 -7.02 -13.26 28.00
N SER A 21 -8.13 -12.75 28.51
CA SER A 21 -8.71 -13.06 29.83
C SER A 21 -8.91 -14.56 30.03
N ARG A 22 -9.34 -15.29 29.00
CA ARG A 22 -9.52 -16.75 29.06
C ARG A 22 -8.18 -17.48 29.22
N CYS A 23 -7.20 -17.20 28.37
CA CYS A 23 -5.86 -17.80 28.50
C CYS A 23 -5.18 -17.40 29.81
N LYS A 24 -5.41 -16.17 30.30
CA LYS A 24 -4.93 -15.68 31.59
C LYS A 24 -5.57 -16.44 32.75
N LYS A 25 -6.90 -16.61 32.75
CA LYS A 25 -7.67 -17.37 33.77
C LYS A 25 -7.20 -18.82 33.85
N HIS A 26 -6.97 -19.47 32.71
CA HIS A 26 -6.54 -20.87 32.64
C HIS A 26 -5.01 -21.06 32.69
N ARG A 27 -4.23 -19.99 32.85
CA ARG A 27 -2.75 -19.99 32.87
C ARG A 27 -2.13 -20.73 31.66
N ARG A 28 -2.69 -20.53 30.47
CA ARG A 28 -2.24 -21.17 29.22
C ARG A 28 -1.54 -20.16 28.30
N LYS A 29 -0.73 -20.66 27.36
CA LYS A 29 -0.09 -19.83 26.31
C LYS A 29 -1.17 -19.12 25.48
N CYS A 30 -0.91 -17.86 25.15
CA CYS A 30 -1.76 -17.00 24.34
C CYS A 30 -0.93 -16.43 23.18
N SER A 31 -1.54 -16.22 22.02
CA SER A 31 -0.90 -15.56 20.86
C SER A 31 -1.26 -14.07 20.82
N ASP A 32 -0.54 -13.26 20.04
CA ASP A 32 -0.81 -11.81 19.89
C ASP A 32 -2.08 -11.51 19.08
N PHE A 33 -2.57 -12.45 18.27
CA PHE A 33 -3.82 -12.33 17.51
C PHE A 33 -5.09 -12.41 18.38
N ARG A 34 -6.21 -11.83 17.93
CA ARG A 34 -7.54 -11.94 18.55
C ARG A 34 -8.62 -12.30 17.52
N PRO A 35 -9.47 -13.31 17.77
CA PRO A 35 -9.35 -14.31 18.82
C PRO A 35 -7.99 -15.04 18.78
N CYS A 36 -7.42 -15.35 19.94
CA CYS A 36 -6.08 -15.97 19.97
C CYS A 36 -6.14 -17.39 19.40
N ARG A 37 -5.03 -17.86 18.81
CA ARG A 37 -4.95 -19.14 18.09
C ARG A 37 -5.54 -20.29 18.92
N ARG A 38 -5.14 -20.37 20.19
CA ARG A 38 -5.65 -21.37 21.13
C ARG A 38 -7.17 -21.32 21.36
N CYS A 39 -7.78 -20.14 21.33
CA CYS A 39 -9.23 -20.03 21.47
C CYS A 39 -9.94 -20.46 20.18
N LEU A 40 -9.37 -20.18 19.01
CA LEU A 40 -9.87 -20.67 17.72
C LEU A 40 -9.75 -22.19 17.61
N ASP A 41 -8.59 -22.75 17.95
CA ASP A 41 -8.33 -24.20 17.89
C ASP A 41 -9.26 -25.00 18.82
N GLN A 42 -9.81 -24.35 19.85
CA GLN A 42 -10.73 -24.95 20.81
C GLN A 42 -12.20 -24.66 20.49
N GLY A 43 -12.51 -24.02 19.36
CA GLY A 43 -13.88 -23.64 18.99
C GLY A 43 -14.50 -22.56 19.88
N LEU A 44 -13.69 -21.84 20.65
CA LEU A 44 -14.11 -20.86 21.67
C LEU A 44 -13.55 -19.47 21.35
N GLY A 45 -13.53 -19.15 20.05
CA GLY A 45 -13.08 -17.86 19.53
C GLY A 45 -13.90 -16.70 20.11
N GLU A 46 -15.21 -16.88 20.19
CA GLU A 46 -16.17 -15.91 20.76
C GLU A 46 -15.92 -15.64 22.26
N GLU A 47 -15.36 -16.61 22.99
CA GLU A 47 -15.01 -16.46 24.41
C GLU A 47 -13.60 -15.86 24.62
N CYS A 48 -12.91 -15.45 23.55
CA CYS A 48 -11.58 -14.87 23.62
C CYS A 48 -11.61 -13.40 24.06
N LEU A 49 -12.09 -13.16 25.28
CA LEU A 49 -12.18 -11.82 25.87
C LEU A 49 -10.77 -11.24 26.07
N ALA A 50 -10.43 -10.09 25.50
CA ALA A 50 -9.22 -9.36 25.87
C ALA A 50 -9.27 -8.99 27.37
N SER A 51 -8.12 -8.79 28.04
CA SER A 51 -8.13 -8.20 29.39
C SER A 51 -8.90 -6.87 29.36
N PRO A 52 -9.62 -6.47 30.44
CA PRO A 52 -10.53 -5.33 30.45
C PRO A 52 -9.76 -4.00 30.34
N GLY A 53 -9.32 -3.68 29.14
CA GLY A 53 -9.44 -2.36 28.55
C GLY A 53 -10.41 -2.58 27.39
N LEU A 54 -11.68 -2.26 27.62
CA LEU A 54 -12.79 -2.49 26.70
C LEU A 54 -12.45 -1.91 25.32
N VAL A 55 -12.33 -2.77 24.31
CA VAL A 55 -12.72 -2.40 22.95
C VAL A 55 -14.23 -2.61 22.91
N HIS A 56 -14.95 -1.68 23.53
CA HIS A 56 -16.37 -1.51 23.23
C HIS A 56 -16.40 -0.93 21.82
N ILE A 57 -17.01 -1.66 20.88
CA ILE A 57 -17.66 -1.04 19.73
C ILE A 57 -18.91 -0.36 20.30
N ASN A 58 -18.70 0.72 21.05
CA ASN A 58 -19.74 1.70 21.30
C ASN A 58 -19.48 2.78 20.26
N ALA A 59 -20.34 2.84 19.25
CA ALA A 59 -20.72 4.16 18.77
C ALA A 59 -21.10 4.98 20.01
N PRO A 60 -20.52 6.17 20.24
CA PRO A 60 -20.84 6.95 21.40
C PRO A 60 -22.32 7.34 21.30
N LEU A 61 -23.15 6.77 22.18
CA LEU A 61 -24.39 7.43 22.56
C LEU A 61 -23.95 8.66 23.39
N PRO A 62 -24.40 9.88 23.07
CA PRO A 62 -23.87 11.08 23.70
C PRO A 62 -24.22 11.08 25.18
N THR A 63 -23.24 10.82 26.03
CA THR A 63 -23.27 11.22 27.43
C THR A 63 -22.89 12.68 27.46
N SER A 64 -23.82 13.51 27.93
CA SER A 64 -23.64 14.92 28.23
C SER A 64 -22.51 15.11 29.24
N ASP A 65 -21.30 15.31 28.74
CA ASP A 65 -20.21 15.94 29.47
C ASP A 65 -19.88 17.22 28.70
N GLU A 66 -20.38 18.35 29.21
CA GLU A 66 -20.06 19.70 28.75
C GLU A 66 -18.59 20.01 29.08
N SER A 67 -17.66 19.37 28.37
CA SER A 67 -16.35 19.93 28.12
C SER A 67 -16.45 20.63 26.77
N ALA A 68 -16.39 21.96 26.77
CA ALA A 68 -16.50 22.78 25.57
C ALA A 68 -15.57 22.24 24.47
N GLU A 69 -16.14 21.59 23.44
CA GLU A 69 -15.42 21.21 22.23
C GLU A 69 -14.92 22.49 21.58
N GLN A 70 -13.64 22.82 21.78
CA GLN A 70 -13.02 23.86 21.00
C GLN A 70 -13.07 23.43 19.53
N PRO A 71 -13.51 24.31 18.61
CA PRO A 71 -13.52 23.98 17.19
C PRO A 71 -12.11 23.56 16.76
N PRO A 72 -11.98 22.59 15.83
CA PRO A 72 -10.66 22.17 15.35
C PRO A 72 -9.94 23.39 14.79
N ASP A 73 -8.81 23.72 15.41
CA ASP A 73 -8.00 24.84 14.99
C ASP A 73 -7.41 24.51 13.61
N VAL A 74 -7.96 25.17 12.60
CA VAL A 74 -7.56 25.02 11.20
C VAL A 74 -6.08 25.36 11.10
N PRO A 75 -5.29 24.63 10.28
CA PRO A 75 -3.93 25.08 9.98
C PRO A 75 -3.92 26.57 9.58
N SER A 76 -2.89 27.30 10.00
CA SER A 76 -2.77 28.72 9.66
C SER A 76 -2.82 28.93 8.15
N ALA A 77 -3.26 30.11 7.69
CA ALA A 77 -3.31 30.42 6.26
C ALA A 77 -1.96 30.16 5.56
N ALA A 78 -0.85 30.48 6.21
CA ALA A 78 0.50 30.22 5.70
C ALA A 78 0.81 28.72 5.50
N ILE A 79 0.36 27.85 6.42
CA ILE A 79 0.52 26.39 6.27
C ILE A 79 -0.34 25.88 5.11
N ILE A 80 -1.58 26.38 4.99
CA ILE A 80 -2.48 25.99 3.90
C ILE A 80 -1.89 26.40 2.55
N ASP A 81 -1.40 27.63 2.42
CA ASP A 81 -0.80 28.14 1.19
C ASP A 81 0.43 27.32 0.80
N PHE A 82 1.35 27.10 1.76
CA PHE A 82 2.52 26.24 1.56
C PHE A 82 2.14 24.83 1.11
N CYS A 83 1.15 24.21 1.76
CA CYS A 83 0.73 22.84 1.44
C CYS A 83 0.01 22.76 0.10
N ALA A 84 -0.79 23.77 -0.26
CA ALA A 84 -1.48 23.83 -1.54
C ALA A 84 -0.47 23.91 -2.70
N ASP A 85 0.52 24.80 -2.60
CA ASP A 85 1.57 24.95 -3.61
C ASP A 85 2.34 23.63 -3.81
N HIS A 86 2.77 23.00 -2.71
CA HIS A 86 3.47 21.71 -2.77
C HIS A 86 2.59 20.57 -3.29
N PHE A 87 1.30 20.56 -2.95
CA PHE A 87 0.36 19.58 -3.48
C PHE A 87 0.26 19.68 -5.00
N PHE A 88 0.05 20.88 -5.53
CA PHE A 88 -0.13 21.07 -6.97
C PHE A 88 1.15 20.84 -7.76
N GLU A 89 2.30 21.19 -7.19
CA GLU A 89 3.60 20.92 -7.82
C GLU A 89 3.93 19.41 -7.83
N ARG A 90 3.73 18.72 -6.70
CA ARG A 90 4.32 17.38 -6.49
C ARG A 90 3.34 16.22 -6.55
N LEU A 91 2.10 16.41 -6.09
CA LEU A 91 1.11 15.32 -5.92
C LEU A 91 0.00 15.36 -6.97
N PHE A 92 -0.43 16.54 -7.41
CA PHE A 92 -1.49 16.69 -8.41
C PHE A 92 -1.25 15.93 -9.73
N PRO A 93 -0.01 15.81 -10.27
CA PRO A 93 0.23 15.04 -11.50
C PRO A 93 -0.18 13.57 -11.44
N THR A 94 -0.34 12.99 -10.23
CA THR A 94 -0.79 11.61 -10.01
C THR A 94 -2.09 11.52 -9.20
N ILE A 95 -2.43 12.54 -8.41
CA ILE A 95 -3.61 12.60 -7.54
C ILE A 95 -4.45 13.87 -7.84
N PRO A 96 -5.05 14.01 -9.04
CA PRO A 96 -5.73 15.25 -9.47
C PRO A 96 -7.15 15.41 -8.92
N ILE A 97 -7.37 15.10 -7.64
CA ILE A 97 -8.69 15.02 -6.97
C ILE A 97 -9.11 16.31 -6.24
N ILE A 98 -8.28 17.35 -6.31
CA ILE A 98 -8.58 18.73 -5.88
C ILE A 98 -8.02 19.71 -6.92
N THR A 99 -8.53 20.94 -6.95
CA THR A 99 -8.05 22.02 -7.84
C THR A 99 -7.82 23.30 -7.04
N PRO A 100 -7.07 24.29 -7.56
CA PRO A 100 -6.89 25.57 -6.87
C PRO A 100 -8.24 26.23 -6.50
N ASP A 101 -9.20 26.26 -7.43
CA ASP A 101 -10.55 26.80 -7.19
C ASP A 101 -11.29 26.03 -6.09
N TYR A 102 -11.15 24.71 -6.06
CA TYR A 102 -11.75 23.88 -5.01
C TYR A 102 -11.14 24.18 -3.64
N VAL A 103 -9.81 24.33 -3.55
CA VAL A 103 -9.13 24.68 -2.30
C VAL A 103 -9.54 26.09 -1.82
N LEU A 104 -9.68 27.05 -2.74
CA LEU A 104 -10.21 28.38 -2.40
C LEU A 104 -11.63 28.31 -1.84
N GLY A 105 -12.52 27.54 -2.47
CA GLY A 105 -13.88 27.30 -1.96
C GLY A 105 -13.90 26.66 -0.57
N LEU A 106 -13.01 25.68 -0.31
CA LEU A 106 -12.87 25.09 1.03
C LEU A 106 -12.44 26.13 2.07
N ARG A 107 -11.53 27.06 1.72
CA ARG A 107 -11.09 28.12 2.63
C ARG A 107 -12.23 29.08 2.97
N GLU A 108 -13.06 29.42 1.99
CA GLU A 108 -14.23 30.27 2.20
C GLU A 108 -15.26 29.57 3.10
N ALA A 109 -15.58 28.31 2.81
CA ALA A 109 -16.48 27.50 3.62
C ALA A 109 -15.95 27.35 5.06
N ALA A 110 -14.65 27.15 5.25
CA ALA A 110 -14.00 27.01 6.56
C ALA A 110 -14.14 28.26 7.47
N ARG A 111 -14.29 29.46 6.88
CA ARG A 111 -14.51 30.73 7.60
C ARG A 111 -15.94 30.92 8.09
N THR A 112 -16.91 30.20 7.53
CA THR A 112 -18.30 30.30 7.98
C THR A 112 -18.47 29.63 9.34
N GLU A 113 -19.09 30.31 10.31
CA GLU A 113 -19.25 29.75 11.65
C GLU A 113 -20.40 28.72 11.69
N ASN A 114 -20.21 27.67 12.50
CA ASN A 114 -21.26 26.76 13.00
C ASN A 114 -22.10 25.99 11.96
N SER A 115 -21.56 25.67 10.78
CA SER A 115 -22.19 24.74 9.82
C SER A 115 -21.47 23.39 9.73
N THR A 116 -22.21 22.33 9.42
CA THR A 116 -21.65 20.98 9.14
C THR A 116 -20.64 21.02 7.99
N SER A 117 -20.96 21.77 6.93
CA SER A 117 -20.11 22.00 5.76
C SER A 117 -18.79 22.70 6.14
N SER A 118 -18.83 23.69 7.04
CA SER A 118 -17.61 24.35 7.49
C SER A 118 -16.68 23.39 8.23
N THR A 119 -17.21 22.55 9.12
CA THR A 119 -16.41 21.55 9.82
C THR A 119 -15.79 20.52 8.85
N GLU A 120 -16.48 20.14 7.78
CA GLU A 120 -15.95 19.26 6.73
C GLU A 120 -14.82 19.93 5.97
N ALA A 121 -15.00 21.19 5.57
CA ALA A 121 -13.97 21.96 4.87
C ALA A 121 -12.70 22.10 5.73
N ARG A 122 -12.84 22.43 7.02
CA ARG A 122 -11.70 22.53 7.97
C ARG A 122 -10.96 21.20 8.13
N SER A 123 -11.71 20.10 8.27
CA SER A 123 -11.16 18.77 8.44
C SER A 123 -10.42 18.31 7.18
N LEU A 124 -11.02 18.55 6.01
CA LEU A 124 -10.41 18.22 4.72
C LEU A 124 -9.14 19.03 4.46
N LEU A 125 -9.15 20.35 4.69
CA LEU A 125 -7.96 21.20 4.60
C LEU A 125 -6.85 20.69 5.52
N SER A 126 -7.20 20.30 6.75
CA SER A 126 -6.25 19.72 7.70
C SER A 126 -5.65 18.42 7.18
N ALA A 127 -6.46 17.50 6.65
CA ALA A 127 -5.97 16.23 6.11
C ALA A 127 -5.08 16.40 4.86
N ILE A 128 -5.40 17.37 3.99
CA ILE A 128 -4.55 17.72 2.84
C ILE A 128 -3.20 18.23 3.33
N CYS A 129 -3.19 19.18 4.28
CA CYS A 129 -1.95 19.71 4.85
C CYS A 129 -1.13 18.61 5.53
N ALA A 130 -1.78 17.75 6.32
CA ALA A 130 -1.11 16.62 6.97
C ALA A 130 -0.42 15.71 5.95
N LEU A 131 -1.09 15.34 4.85
CA LEU A 131 -0.48 14.50 3.82
C LEU A 131 0.77 15.14 3.22
N VAL A 132 0.67 16.41 2.83
CA VAL A 132 1.80 17.14 2.22
C VAL A 132 2.99 17.19 3.17
N LEU A 133 2.74 17.47 4.45
CA LEU A 133 3.77 17.53 5.48
C LEU A 133 4.37 16.16 5.83
N LEU A 134 3.63 15.07 5.63
CA LEU A 134 4.11 13.71 5.87
C LEU A 134 4.85 13.09 4.68
N GLN A 135 4.44 13.41 3.44
CA GLN A 135 4.89 12.70 2.24
C GLN A 135 5.71 13.56 1.27
N ALA A 136 5.47 14.88 1.20
CA ALA A 136 5.97 15.72 0.10
C ALA A 136 7.01 16.77 0.53
N GLN A 137 7.60 16.64 1.74
CA GLN A 137 8.66 17.54 2.19
C GLN A 137 9.99 17.24 1.50
N ASP A 138 10.71 18.31 1.15
CA ASP A 138 12.07 18.23 0.66
C ASP A 138 13.02 18.06 1.86
N PRO A 139 13.83 16.97 1.92
CA PRO A 139 14.77 16.76 3.02
C PRO A 139 15.76 17.93 3.19
N ASP A 140 16.05 18.68 2.11
CA ASP A 140 17.04 19.76 2.12
C ASP A 140 16.46 21.15 2.47
N GLN A 141 15.13 21.32 2.54
CA GLN A 141 14.49 22.64 2.74
C GLN A 141 13.90 22.86 4.16
N THR A 142 14.40 22.15 5.16
CA THR A 142 13.89 22.20 6.55
C THR A 142 14.05 23.57 7.25
N SER A 143 14.87 24.49 6.71
CA SER A 143 15.24 25.76 7.36
C SER A 143 14.37 26.97 6.98
N ALA A 144 13.53 26.90 5.93
CA ALA A 144 12.71 28.02 5.47
C ALA A 144 11.18 27.78 5.58
N SER A 145 10.77 26.62 6.07
CA SER A 145 9.36 26.20 6.10
C SER A 145 8.63 26.72 7.35
N PRO A 146 7.32 27.10 7.25
CA PRO A 146 6.48 27.47 8.41
C PRO A 146 6.24 26.31 9.42
N THR A 147 6.93 25.17 9.24
CA THR A 147 6.75 23.89 9.95
C THR A 147 7.70 23.69 11.14
N SER A 148 8.45 24.71 11.55
CA SER A 148 9.40 24.62 12.68
C SER A 148 8.73 24.47 14.06
N GLN A 149 7.40 24.60 14.14
CA GLN A 149 6.63 24.44 15.37
C GLN A 149 6.10 23.00 15.54
N PRO A 150 6.14 22.41 16.75
CA PRO A 150 5.59 21.07 17.01
C PRO A 150 4.10 20.93 16.65
N ALA A 151 3.32 22.00 16.82
CA ALA A 151 1.90 22.06 16.44
C ALA A 151 1.66 22.08 14.91
N ALA A 152 2.69 22.34 14.11
CA ALA A 152 2.66 22.28 12.65
C ALA A 152 3.20 20.94 12.11
N SER A 153 3.46 19.95 12.98
CA SER A 153 3.81 18.58 12.55
C SER A 153 2.64 17.92 11.83
N GLY A 154 2.91 17.25 10.71
CA GLY A 154 1.90 16.53 9.93
C GLY A 154 1.12 15.49 10.75
N GLU A 155 1.76 14.84 11.73
CA GLU A 155 1.09 13.88 12.62
C GLU A 155 0.08 14.54 13.58
N GLU A 156 0.39 15.75 14.09
CA GLU A 156 -0.51 16.46 15.00
C GLU A 156 -1.69 17.07 14.25
N ILE A 157 -1.47 17.55 13.02
CA ILE A 157 -2.54 18.00 12.13
C ILE A 157 -3.44 16.81 11.75
N LEU A 158 -2.85 15.64 11.43
CA LEU A 158 -3.60 14.41 11.16
C LEU A 158 -4.51 14.04 12.34
N LYS A 159 -3.97 14.04 13.56
CA LYS A 159 -4.72 13.71 14.77
C LYS A 159 -5.97 14.58 14.95
N ARG A 160 -5.84 15.90 14.71
CA ARG A 160 -6.97 16.84 14.74
C ARG A 160 -8.00 16.58 13.64
N ALA A 161 -7.55 16.29 12.43
CA ALA A 161 -8.43 15.93 11.31
C ALA A 161 -9.24 14.66 11.63
N THR A 162 -8.60 13.65 12.23
CA THR A 162 -9.25 12.39 12.65
C THR A 162 -10.30 12.61 13.75
N GLN A 163 -10.00 13.42 14.76
CA GLN A 163 -10.94 13.71 15.85
C GLN A 163 -12.22 14.37 15.33
N SER A 164 -12.08 15.29 14.36
CA SER A 164 -13.21 15.99 13.73
C SER A 164 -14.06 15.07 12.84
N PHE A 165 -13.48 13.99 12.34
CA PHE A 165 -14.15 12.98 11.53
C PHE A 165 -14.97 11.99 12.37
N GLY A 166 -14.46 11.59 13.54
CA GLY A 166 -15.01 10.52 14.38
C GLY A 166 -16.33 10.79 15.11
N GLY A 167 -16.92 11.98 14.98
CA GLY A 167 -18.14 12.39 15.69
C GLY A 167 -19.44 12.31 14.88
N LYS A 168 -19.41 11.88 13.61
CA LYS A 168 -20.58 11.97 12.72
C LYS A 168 -21.23 10.61 12.48
N SER A 169 -22.54 10.54 12.71
CA SER A 169 -23.38 9.40 12.30
C SER A 169 -23.34 9.25 10.77
N PRO A 170 -23.36 8.03 10.21
CA PRO A 170 -23.48 7.84 8.77
C PRO A 170 -24.71 8.59 8.24
N THR A 171 -24.50 9.54 7.33
CA THR A 171 -25.57 10.24 6.62
C THR A 171 -26.04 9.38 5.45
N ALA A 172 -27.33 9.49 5.08
CA ALA A 172 -27.89 8.70 3.97
C ALA A 172 -27.23 8.99 2.61
N SER A 173 -26.64 10.17 2.42
CA SER A 173 -25.84 10.54 1.24
C SER A 173 -24.65 11.40 1.67
N PRO A 174 -23.41 10.87 1.66
CA PRO A 174 -22.22 11.60 2.09
C PRO A 174 -21.81 12.70 1.10
N SER A 175 -21.21 13.78 1.63
CA SER A 175 -20.65 14.87 0.83
C SER A 175 -19.35 14.46 0.11
N LEU A 176 -18.94 15.19 -0.93
CA LEU A 176 -17.65 14.95 -1.58
C LEU A 176 -16.49 15.13 -0.59
N GLU A 177 -16.61 16.11 0.31
CA GLU A 177 -15.63 16.42 1.34
C GLU A 177 -15.43 15.26 2.31
N GLN A 178 -16.49 14.54 2.68
CA GLN A 178 -16.39 13.35 3.51
C GLN A 178 -15.62 12.22 2.83
N VAL A 179 -15.89 11.97 1.54
CA VAL A 179 -15.17 10.94 0.77
C VAL A 179 -13.69 11.32 0.61
N LEU A 180 -13.41 12.58 0.25
CA LEU A 180 -12.05 13.09 0.12
C LEU A 180 -11.30 13.04 1.46
N LEU A 181 -11.94 13.43 2.55
CA LEU A 181 -11.35 13.40 3.88
C LEU A 181 -10.94 11.97 4.26
N ALA A 182 -11.83 10.99 4.09
CA ALA A 182 -11.49 9.58 4.33
C ALA A 182 -10.30 9.11 3.46
N PHE A 183 -10.26 9.52 2.18
CA PHE A 183 -9.12 9.23 1.31
C PHE A 183 -7.81 9.85 1.80
N PHE A 184 -7.81 11.14 2.20
CA PHE A 184 -6.61 11.80 2.70
C PHE A 184 -6.16 11.23 4.05
N LEU A 185 -7.09 10.81 4.92
CA LEU A 185 -6.75 10.07 6.15
C LEU A 185 -6.07 8.73 5.82
N TYR A 186 -6.59 7.98 4.83
CA TYR A 186 -5.92 6.78 4.31
C TYR A 186 -4.48 7.10 3.86
N ALA A 187 -4.30 8.12 3.03
CA ALA A 187 -3.00 8.48 2.48
C ALA A 187 -2.00 8.85 3.57
N CYS A 188 -2.43 9.62 4.58
CA CYS A 188 -1.61 9.95 5.74
C CYS A 188 -1.19 8.70 6.53
N HIS A 189 -2.12 7.80 6.81
CA HIS A 189 -1.80 6.54 7.51
C HIS A 189 -0.92 5.61 6.68
N ALA A 190 -1.03 5.62 5.35
CA ALA A 190 -0.13 4.90 4.46
C ALA A 190 1.29 5.49 4.49
N ALA A 191 1.43 6.81 4.44
CA ALA A 191 2.73 7.49 4.58
C ALA A 191 3.42 7.18 5.92
N LEU A 192 2.64 6.99 6.98
CA LEU A 192 3.13 6.62 8.32
C LEU A 192 3.31 5.10 8.54
N LEU A 193 3.16 4.26 7.51
CA LEU A 193 3.24 2.80 7.61
C LEU A 193 2.23 2.18 8.60
N ARG A 194 1.13 2.86 8.90
CA ARG A 194 0.06 2.38 9.79
C ARG A 194 -0.95 1.55 9.00
N HIS A 195 -0.49 0.42 8.44
CA HIS A 195 -1.22 -0.34 7.42
C HIS A 195 -2.66 -0.73 7.78
N SER A 196 -2.94 -1.11 9.03
CA SER A 196 -4.30 -1.44 9.48
C SER A 196 -5.24 -0.24 9.45
N LEU A 197 -4.75 0.94 9.87
CA LEU A 197 -5.53 2.18 9.83
C LEU A 197 -5.68 2.68 8.39
N ALA A 198 -4.61 2.57 7.59
CA ALA A 198 -4.70 2.87 6.16
C ALA A 198 -5.79 2.02 5.48
N PHE A 199 -5.82 0.71 5.75
CA PHE A 199 -6.87 -0.16 5.21
C PHE A 199 -8.27 0.24 5.66
N PHE A 200 -8.44 0.57 6.95
CA PHE A 200 -9.71 1.03 7.50
C PHE A 200 -10.22 2.27 6.77
N TYR A 201 -9.42 3.33 6.68
CA TYR A 201 -9.82 4.58 6.01
C TYR A 201 -9.97 4.41 4.50
N LEU A 202 -9.23 3.51 3.87
CA LEU A 202 -9.41 3.20 2.46
C LEU A 202 -10.77 2.53 2.23
N ARG A 203 -11.15 1.57 3.08
CA ARG A 203 -12.46 0.93 3.01
C ARG A 203 -13.58 1.90 3.34
N ASP A 204 -13.36 2.81 4.27
CA ASP A 204 -14.30 3.87 4.61
C ASP A 204 -14.51 4.81 3.41
N ALA A 205 -13.42 5.27 2.78
CA ALA A 205 -13.49 6.11 1.58
C ALA A 205 -14.21 5.41 0.41
N THR A 206 -13.93 4.13 0.14
CA THR A 206 -14.65 3.39 -0.91
C THR A 206 -16.13 3.17 -0.55
N THR A 207 -16.45 2.97 0.72
CA THR A 207 -17.85 2.84 1.18
C THR A 207 -18.60 4.16 1.03
N LEU A 208 -18.02 5.26 1.48
CA LEU A 208 -18.61 6.61 1.33
C LEU A 208 -18.79 6.98 -0.14
N TRP A 209 -17.84 6.60 -1.02
CA TRP A 209 -17.99 6.80 -2.45
C TRP A 209 -19.20 6.06 -3.03
N HIS A 210 -19.45 4.80 -2.63
CA HIS A 210 -20.64 4.05 -3.08
C HIS A 210 -21.95 4.60 -2.53
N LEU A 211 -21.93 5.17 -1.32
CA LEU A 211 -23.12 5.74 -0.70
C LEU A 211 -23.46 7.12 -1.24
N ARG A 212 -22.50 7.83 -1.86
CA ARG A 212 -22.74 9.14 -2.46
C ARG A 212 -23.64 9.01 -3.68
N ASP A 213 -24.66 9.86 -3.76
CA ASP A 213 -25.50 9.95 -4.95
C ASP A 213 -24.66 10.24 -6.20
N ALA A 214 -24.90 9.51 -7.29
CA ALA A 214 -24.16 9.70 -8.54
C ALA A 214 -24.43 11.08 -9.19
N HIS A 215 -25.61 11.66 -8.91
CA HIS A 215 -26.06 12.97 -9.41
C HIS A 215 -26.73 13.77 -8.28
N PRO A 216 -25.98 14.24 -7.27
CA PRO A 216 -26.54 14.99 -6.17
C PRO A 216 -27.16 16.29 -6.67
N HIS A 217 -28.38 16.60 -6.24
CA HIS A 217 -28.97 17.91 -6.53
C HIS A 217 -28.11 19.02 -5.94
N GLY A 218 -27.63 19.94 -6.78
CA GLY A 218 -26.81 21.08 -6.36
C GLY A 218 -25.30 20.90 -6.52
N ASP A 219 -24.81 19.75 -6.99
CA ASP A 219 -23.39 19.58 -7.31
C ASP A 219 -22.99 20.48 -8.49
N SER A 220 -21.91 21.25 -8.30
CA SER A 220 -21.29 22.00 -9.40
C SER A 220 -20.58 21.04 -10.38
N TYR A 221 -20.37 21.49 -11.61
CA TYR A 221 -19.57 20.75 -12.61
C TYR A 221 -18.20 20.32 -12.06
N LEU A 222 -17.56 21.19 -11.27
CA LEU A 222 -16.29 20.93 -10.62
C LEU A 222 -16.39 19.75 -9.64
N HIS A 223 -17.42 19.73 -8.77
CA HIS A 223 -17.60 18.65 -7.79
C HIS A 223 -17.83 17.31 -8.49
N SER A 224 -18.67 17.28 -9.53
CA SER A 224 -18.89 16.06 -10.31
C SER A 224 -17.61 15.59 -11.03
N ALA A 225 -16.79 16.53 -11.53
CA ALA A 225 -15.50 16.19 -12.14
C ALA A 225 -14.51 15.61 -11.12
N LEU A 226 -14.38 16.20 -9.93
CA LEU A 226 -13.53 15.70 -8.86
C LEU A 226 -14.00 14.33 -8.33
N HIS A 227 -15.31 14.13 -8.20
CA HIS A 227 -15.90 12.85 -7.81
C HIS A 227 -15.56 11.72 -8.79
N ARG A 228 -15.67 11.98 -10.11
CA ARG A 228 -15.22 11.04 -11.15
C ARG A 228 -13.72 10.78 -11.09
N ARG A 229 -12.92 11.82 -10.81
CA ARG A 229 -11.47 11.65 -10.68
C ARG A 229 -11.10 10.76 -9.50
N LEU A 230 -11.78 10.98 -8.38
CA LEU A 230 -11.59 10.26 -7.12
C LEU A 230 -11.83 8.76 -7.25
N PHE A 231 -12.82 8.33 -8.05
CA PHE A 231 -13.06 6.91 -8.30
C PHE A 231 -11.79 6.16 -8.71
N TRP A 232 -11.07 6.67 -9.72
CA TRP A 232 -9.87 5.98 -10.22
C TRP A 232 -8.70 6.06 -9.25
N VAL A 233 -8.58 7.14 -8.47
CA VAL A 233 -7.56 7.21 -7.42
C VAL A 233 -7.87 6.18 -6.32
N LEU A 234 -9.12 6.08 -5.86
CA LEU A 234 -9.55 5.06 -4.90
C LEU A 234 -9.30 3.65 -5.43
N LEU A 235 -9.60 3.41 -6.71
CA LEU A 235 -9.39 2.14 -7.38
C LEU A 235 -7.91 1.72 -7.38
N VAL A 236 -7.03 2.64 -7.80
CA VAL A 236 -5.58 2.42 -7.83
C VAL A 236 -5.03 2.15 -6.42
N SER A 237 -5.48 2.94 -5.45
CA SER A 237 -5.11 2.79 -4.03
C SER A 237 -5.59 1.46 -3.45
N GLU A 238 -6.86 1.10 -3.66
CA GLU A 238 -7.44 -0.17 -3.21
C GLU A 238 -6.69 -1.36 -3.78
N ARG A 239 -6.48 -1.40 -5.09
CA ARG A 239 -5.83 -2.52 -5.77
C ARG A 239 -4.36 -2.64 -5.38
N SER A 240 -3.64 -1.51 -5.28
CA SER A 240 -2.26 -1.51 -4.75
C SER A 240 -2.18 -2.09 -3.34
N HIS A 241 -3.10 -1.66 -2.46
CA HIS A 241 -3.15 -2.11 -1.07
C HIS A 241 -3.54 -3.60 -0.98
N ALA A 242 -4.51 -4.03 -1.78
CA ALA A 242 -4.99 -5.40 -1.84
C ALA A 242 -3.90 -6.37 -2.34
N ILE A 243 -3.09 -5.96 -3.33
CA ILE A 243 -1.95 -6.76 -3.80
C ILE A 243 -0.94 -7.00 -2.69
N ARG A 244 -0.55 -5.92 -2.01
CA ARG A 244 0.49 -5.97 -0.98
C ARG A 244 0.07 -6.75 0.25
N TYR A 245 -1.13 -6.49 0.77
CA TYR A 245 -1.57 -7.02 2.06
C TYR A 245 -2.59 -8.17 1.95
N ARG A 246 -2.81 -8.71 0.74
CA ARG A 246 -3.78 -9.80 0.47
C ARG A 246 -5.17 -9.46 1.00
N ARG A 247 -5.67 -8.28 0.63
CA ARG A 247 -7.02 -7.81 1.02
C ARG A 247 -8.02 -8.03 -0.12
N SER A 248 -9.30 -8.09 0.24
CA SER A 248 -10.38 -8.05 -0.73
C SER A 248 -10.56 -6.64 -1.28
N ILE A 249 -11.10 -6.56 -2.49
CA ILE A 249 -11.49 -5.30 -3.14
C ILE A 249 -13.00 -5.09 -3.04
N THR A 250 -13.47 -3.86 -3.09
CA THR A 250 -14.90 -3.52 -3.18
C THR A 250 -15.25 -2.75 -4.44
N LEU A 251 -14.29 -2.03 -5.05
CA LEU A 251 -14.55 -1.28 -6.27
C LEU A 251 -14.53 -2.20 -7.49
N LEU A 252 -15.68 -2.30 -8.14
CA LEU A 252 -15.87 -3.02 -9.38
C LEU A 252 -15.64 -2.08 -10.57
N VAL A 253 -15.01 -2.60 -11.62
CA VAL A 253 -14.82 -1.89 -12.88
C VAL A 253 -15.30 -2.81 -13.98
N ASP A 254 -16.31 -2.35 -14.72
CA ASP A 254 -16.76 -3.08 -15.88
C ASP A 254 -15.66 -3.06 -16.96
N PRO A 255 -15.45 -4.17 -17.70
CA PRO A 255 -14.46 -4.22 -18.77
C PRO A 255 -14.64 -3.13 -19.83
N GLY A 256 -15.86 -2.59 -20.01
CA GLY A 256 -16.15 -1.49 -20.94
C GLY A 256 -15.94 -0.07 -20.37
N THR A 257 -15.62 0.08 -19.09
CA THR A 257 -15.40 1.38 -18.47
C THR A 257 -14.03 1.94 -18.87
N GLU A 258 -14.03 2.86 -19.83
CA GLU A 258 -12.79 3.51 -20.28
C GLU A 258 -12.13 4.31 -19.16
N PRO A 259 -10.77 4.31 -19.08
CA PRO A 259 -10.06 5.18 -18.19
C PRO A 259 -10.38 6.65 -18.53
N PRO A 260 -10.09 7.57 -17.59
CA PRO A 260 -10.30 8.99 -17.80
C PRO A 260 -9.64 9.47 -19.09
N GLU A 261 -10.32 10.36 -19.80
CA GLU A 261 -9.83 10.92 -21.05
C GLU A 261 -8.42 11.51 -20.86
N ASN A 262 -7.50 11.10 -21.74
CA ASN A 262 -6.10 11.49 -21.68
C ASN A 262 -5.91 12.89 -22.26
N ILE A 263 -6.30 13.89 -21.48
CA ILE A 263 -5.87 15.28 -21.71
C ILE A 263 -4.46 15.40 -21.14
N ALA A 264 -3.56 16.15 -21.80
CA ALA A 264 -2.14 16.26 -21.43
C ALA A 264 -1.89 16.49 -19.92
N LEU A 265 -2.72 17.29 -19.26
CA LEU A 265 -2.62 17.57 -17.81
C LEU A 265 -2.88 16.33 -16.93
N LEU A 266 -3.72 15.40 -17.40
CA LEU A 266 -4.17 14.21 -16.67
C LEU A 266 -3.53 12.92 -17.17
N ALA A 267 -2.58 13.00 -18.10
CA ALA A 267 -1.95 11.83 -18.72
C ALA A 267 -1.41 10.82 -17.71
N GLY A 268 -0.63 11.28 -16.72
CA GLY A 268 -0.09 10.39 -15.69
C GLY A 268 -1.17 9.69 -14.86
N TYR A 269 -2.26 10.39 -14.57
CA TYR A 269 -3.41 9.84 -13.86
C TYR A 269 -4.19 8.83 -14.71
N SER A 270 -4.43 9.12 -15.99
CA SER A 270 -5.09 8.21 -16.94
C SER A 270 -4.29 6.93 -17.17
N SER A 271 -2.96 7.04 -17.35
CA SER A 271 -2.07 5.88 -17.48
C SER A 271 -2.05 5.03 -16.21
N LEU A 272 -2.09 5.66 -15.02
CA LEU A 272 -2.13 4.93 -13.76
C LEU A 272 -3.46 4.18 -13.58
N ALA A 273 -4.57 4.81 -13.94
CA ALA A 273 -5.88 4.16 -14.00
C ALA A 273 -5.87 2.96 -14.96
N ALA A 274 -5.28 3.10 -16.15
CA ALA A 274 -5.16 2.04 -17.14
C ALA A 274 -4.35 0.84 -16.63
N LEU A 275 -3.24 1.06 -15.89
CA LEU A 275 -2.43 -0.02 -15.30
C LEU A 275 -3.24 -0.89 -14.33
N PHE A 276 -4.13 -0.28 -13.55
CA PHE A 276 -4.91 -1.01 -12.53
C PHE A 276 -6.27 -1.50 -13.04
N ARG A 277 -6.83 -0.92 -14.12
CA ARG A 277 -8.10 -1.33 -14.75
C ARG A 277 -8.24 -2.86 -14.93
N PRO A 278 -7.27 -3.59 -15.50
CA PRO A 278 -7.43 -5.02 -15.78
C PRO A 278 -7.42 -5.92 -14.53
N LEU A 279 -7.05 -5.41 -13.36
CA LEU A 279 -6.97 -6.17 -12.11
C LEU A 279 -8.36 -6.27 -11.46
N ASN A 280 -9.22 -7.10 -12.04
CA ASN A 280 -10.62 -7.28 -11.64
C ASN A 280 -10.80 -8.26 -10.46
N THR A 281 -12.05 -8.59 -10.11
CA THR A 281 -12.38 -9.55 -9.04
C THR A 281 -11.76 -10.93 -9.26
N SER A 282 -11.73 -11.44 -10.50
CA SER A 282 -11.07 -12.70 -10.84
C SER A 282 -9.56 -12.65 -10.57
N PHE A 283 -8.89 -11.54 -10.90
CA PHE A 283 -7.49 -11.34 -10.57
C PHE A 283 -7.25 -11.45 -9.05
N PHE A 284 -8.07 -10.79 -8.24
CA PHE A 284 -7.92 -10.83 -6.77
C PHE A 284 -8.33 -12.16 -6.15
N GLY A 285 -9.34 -12.86 -6.69
CA GLY A 285 -9.70 -14.22 -6.28
C GLY A 285 -8.54 -15.20 -6.50
N LEU A 286 -7.88 -15.12 -7.66
CA LEU A 286 -6.66 -15.88 -7.95
C LEU A 286 -5.49 -15.48 -7.05
N LEU A 287 -5.31 -14.17 -6.83
CA LEU A 287 -4.22 -13.65 -6.01
C LEU A 287 -4.33 -14.14 -4.56
N ASN A 288 -5.54 -14.11 -4.00
CA ASN A 288 -5.87 -14.46 -2.61
C ASN A 288 -6.14 -15.96 -2.40
N ARG A 289 -6.22 -16.76 -3.47
CA ARG A 289 -6.54 -18.20 -3.44
C ARG A 289 -7.94 -18.49 -2.90
N GLU A 290 -8.93 -17.76 -3.38
CA GLU A 290 -10.34 -17.97 -3.01
C GLU A 290 -10.89 -19.24 -3.69
N GLU A 291 -11.51 -20.13 -2.91
CA GLU A 291 -11.92 -21.50 -3.32
C GLU A 291 -12.93 -21.54 -4.49
N SER A 292 -13.64 -20.44 -4.73
CA SER A 292 -14.72 -20.33 -5.71
C SER A 292 -14.32 -19.67 -7.04
N SER A 293 -13.05 -19.30 -7.23
CA SER A 293 -12.63 -18.66 -8.48
C SER A 293 -12.71 -19.66 -9.64
N PRO A 294 -13.55 -19.43 -10.66
CA PRO A 294 -13.57 -20.28 -11.84
C PRO A 294 -12.17 -20.30 -12.46
N HIS A 295 -11.74 -21.46 -12.96
CA HIS A 295 -10.48 -21.57 -13.67
C HIS A 295 -10.45 -20.56 -14.82
N SER A 296 -9.62 -19.53 -14.70
CA SER A 296 -9.16 -18.73 -15.82
C SER A 296 -7.63 -18.81 -15.82
N PRO A 297 -7.10 -19.87 -16.47
CA PRO A 297 -5.71 -20.32 -16.41
C PRO A 297 -4.85 -19.47 -17.40
N PRO A 298 -3.61 -19.85 -17.80
CA PRO A 298 -2.54 -18.98 -18.31
C PRO A 298 -2.91 -17.81 -19.22
N GLU A 299 -3.92 -17.96 -20.08
CA GLU A 299 -4.45 -16.93 -20.97
C GLU A 299 -4.95 -15.68 -20.22
N PHE A 300 -5.65 -15.83 -19.10
CA PHE A 300 -6.10 -14.66 -18.32
C PHE A 300 -4.92 -13.84 -17.78
N LEU A 301 -3.89 -14.51 -17.27
CA LEU A 301 -2.68 -13.85 -16.79
C LEU A 301 -1.89 -13.22 -17.95
N ALA A 302 -1.86 -13.86 -19.12
CA ALA A 302 -1.26 -13.30 -20.34
C ALA A 302 -2.00 -12.04 -20.79
N ASN A 303 -3.32 -12.10 -20.97
CA ASN A 303 -4.16 -10.97 -21.37
C ASN A 303 -4.05 -9.81 -20.36
N THR A 304 -4.02 -10.10 -19.06
CA THR A 304 -3.83 -9.09 -18.01
C THR A 304 -2.46 -8.41 -18.15
N GLU A 305 -1.40 -9.17 -18.42
CA GLU A 305 -0.07 -8.62 -18.64
C GLU A 305 0.01 -7.77 -19.91
N ASP A 306 -0.63 -8.20 -21.00
CA ASP A 306 -0.70 -7.45 -22.26
C ASP A 306 -1.39 -6.09 -22.06
N LEU A 307 -2.50 -6.06 -21.31
CA LEU A 307 -3.19 -4.81 -20.95
C LEU A 307 -2.33 -3.91 -20.04
N VAL A 308 -1.61 -4.48 -19.07
CA VAL A 308 -0.66 -3.74 -18.22
C VAL A 308 0.49 -3.16 -19.05
N ASN A 309 0.99 -3.90 -20.04
CA ASN A 309 2.06 -3.45 -20.93
C ASN A 309 1.59 -2.34 -21.88
N ALA A 310 0.35 -2.44 -22.39
CA ALA A 310 -0.25 -1.47 -23.30
C ALA A 310 -0.75 -0.18 -22.60
N ALA A 311 -0.81 -0.14 -21.27
CA ALA A 311 -1.36 0.99 -20.51
C ALA A 311 -0.55 2.29 -20.60
N LEU A 312 0.73 2.22 -21.00
CA LEU A 312 1.62 3.37 -21.06
C LEU A 312 1.89 3.76 -22.52
N ASP A 313 1.32 4.89 -22.94
CA ASP A 313 1.59 5.50 -24.24
C ASP A 313 2.92 6.27 -24.18
N THR A 314 3.91 5.84 -24.96
CA THR A 314 5.24 6.46 -25.00
C THR A 314 5.27 7.76 -25.81
N THR A 315 4.21 8.09 -26.54
CA THR A 315 4.10 9.32 -27.33
C THR A 315 3.67 10.52 -26.50
N VAL A 316 3.05 10.28 -25.34
CA VAL A 316 2.57 11.34 -24.45
C VAL A 316 3.72 11.85 -23.58
N PRO A 317 4.02 13.16 -23.59
CA PRO A 317 5.06 13.71 -22.74
C PRO A 317 4.63 13.64 -21.27
N LEU A 318 5.48 13.05 -20.43
CA LEU A 318 5.25 12.90 -19.00
C LEU A 318 6.38 13.57 -18.23
N HIS A 319 6.05 14.20 -17.10
CA HIS A 319 7.06 14.67 -16.17
C HIS A 319 7.80 13.49 -15.53
N ASP A 320 9.05 13.71 -15.11
CA ASP A 320 9.87 12.68 -14.46
C ASP A 320 9.19 12.03 -13.26
N THR A 321 8.41 12.80 -12.49
CA THR A 321 7.61 12.30 -11.37
C THR A 321 6.57 11.28 -11.84
N GLN A 322 5.84 11.56 -12.92
CA GLN A 322 4.84 10.66 -13.48
C GLN A 322 5.51 9.43 -14.11
N ARG A 323 6.59 9.64 -14.88
CA ARG A 323 7.37 8.58 -15.53
C ARG A 323 7.91 7.57 -14.51
N ALA A 324 8.50 8.05 -13.42
CA ALA A 324 8.96 7.24 -12.30
C ALA A 324 7.86 6.33 -11.75
N ASN A 325 6.73 6.92 -11.34
CA ASN A 325 5.62 6.18 -10.74
C ASN A 325 5.05 5.12 -11.67
N LEU A 326 4.80 5.49 -12.93
CA LEU A 326 4.18 4.63 -13.92
C LEU A 326 5.09 3.44 -14.29
N ARG A 327 6.37 3.70 -14.59
CA ARG A 327 7.31 2.64 -14.98
C ARG A 327 7.58 1.67 -13.85
N ILE A 328 7.86 2.16 -12.64
CA ILE A 328 8.09 1.30 -11.47
C ILE A 328 6.84 0.49 -11.15
N THR A 329 5.66 1.11 -11.22
CA THR A 329 4.39 0.40 -10.96
C THR A 329 4.10 -0.67 -12.02
N GLN A 330 4.30 -0.39 -13.30
CA GLN A 330 4.12 -1.36 -14.39
C GLN A 330 5.03 -2.58 -14.20
N LEU A 331 6.32 -2.35 -13.93
CA LEU A 331 7.31 -3.42 -13.70
C LEU A 331 6.99 -4.23 -12.44
N TRP A 332 6.52 -3.56 -11.37
CA TRP A 332 6.05 -4.23 -10.17
C TRP A 332 4.83 -5.12 -10.44
N LEU A 333 3.84 -4.65 -11.21
CA LEU A 333 2.68 -5.47 -11.59
C LEU A 333 3.09 -6.70 -12.41
N ARG A 334 4.10 -6.60 -13.26
CA ARG A 334 4.68 -7.75 -13.99
C ARG A 334 5.34 -8.76 -13.02
N ILE A 335 6.00 -8.31 -11.95
CA ILE A 335 6.47 -9.21 -10.88
C ILE A 335 5.31 -9.88 -10.16
N VAL A 336 4.22 -9.16 -9.86
CA VAL A 336 3.03 -9.75 -9.22
C VAL A 336 2.43 -10.86 -10.09
N LEU A 337 2.27 -10.61 -11.40
CA LEU A 337 1.80 -11.59 -12.37
C LEU A 337 2.76 -12.79 -12.48
N TRP A 338 4.07 -12.55 -12.50
CA TRP A 338 5.08 -13.61 -12.47
C TRP A 338 4.99 -14.47 -11.21
N GLN A 339 4.82 -13.87 -10.02
CA GLN A 339 4.64 -14.61 -8.76
C GLN A 339 3.35 -15.45 -8.78
N MET A 340 2.29 -14.97 -9.45
CA MET A 340 1.08 -15.77 -9.66
C MET A 340 1.35 -16.98 -10.55
N ARG A 341 2.09 -16.81 -11.66
CA ARG A 341 2.50 -17.92 -12.54
C ARG A 341 3.41 -18.93 -11.84
N LEU A 342 4.37 -18.44 -11.04
CA LEU A 342 5.24 -19.27 -10.21
C LEU A 342 4.42 -20.17 -9.28
N ARG A 343 3.48 -19.59 -8.54
CA ARG A 343 2.62 -20.33 -7.60
C ARG A 343 1.65 -21.30 -8.29
N ALA A 344 1.28 -21.02 -9.54
CA ALA A 344 0.42 -21.88 -10.35
C ALA A 344 1.20 -22.99 -11.09
N GLY A 345 2.54 -22.99 -11.03
CA GLY A 345 3.38 -23.97 -11.72
C GLY A 345 3.47 -23.77 -13.24
N TYR A 346 3.25 -22.55 -13.74
CA TYR A 346 3.24 -22.25 -15.17
C TYR A 346 4.62 -21.88 -15.74
N LEU A 347 5.63 -21.72 -14.88
CA LEU A 347 6.97 -21.33 -15.31
C LEU A 347 7.78 -22.53 -15.82
N LYS A 348 8.69 -22.24 -16.74
CA LYS A 348 9.64 -23.18 -17.33
C LYS A 348 11.07 -22.66 -17.16
N GLN A 349 12.05 -23.55 -17.26
CA GLN A 349 13.46 -23.14 -17.27
C GLN A 349 13.79 -22.31 -18.50
N GLU A 350 13.34 -22.75 -19.67
CA GLU A 350 13.51 -22.09 -20.95
C GLU A 350 12.15 -21.98 -21.66
N SER A 351 11.92 -20.84 -22.31
CA SER A 351 10.68 -20.53 -23.03
C SER A 351 10.96 -19.42 -24.03
N THR A 352 10.27 -19.44 -25.17
CA THR A 352 10.30 -18.33 -26.15
C THR A 352 9.63 -17.07 -25.59
N CYS A 353 8.68 -17.24 -24.67
CA CYS A 353 8.07 -16.15 -23.91
C CYS A 353 8.81 -16.00 -22.58
N GLU A 354 9.59 -14.93 -22.43
CA GLU A 354 10.45 -14.73 -21.27
C GLU A 354 9.68 -14.56 -19.95
N ASN A 355 8.45 -14.00 -20.00
CA ASN A 355 7.56 -13.87 -18.85
C ASN A 355 7.05 -15.22 -18.29
N LEU A 356 7.33 -16.33 -18.99
CA LEU A 356 7.08 -17.70 -18.53
C LEU A 356 8.33 -18.38 -17.99
N THR A 357 9.45 -17.66 -17.80
CA THR A 357 10.69 -18.21 -17.27
C THR A 357 10.90 -17.90 -15.78
N TYR A 358 11.69 -18.73 -15.09
CA TYR A 358 12.15 -18.40 -13.73
C TYR A 358 13.08 -17.17 -13.71
N ALA A 359 13.77 -16.87 -14.81
CA ALA A 359 14.72 -15.76 -14.91
C ALA A 359 14.06 -14.39 -15.17
N TYR A 360 12.75 -14.35 -15.40
CA TYR A 360 12.03 -13.12 -15.75
C TYR A 360 12.27 -11.92 -14.79
N PRO A 361 12.36 -12.10 -13.45
CA PRO A 361 12.68 -10.99 -12.56
C PRO A 361 14.03 -10.31 -12.83
N LEU A 362 15.01 -11.03 -13.37
CA LEU A 362 16.30 -10.45 -13.75
C LEU A 362 16.14 -9.46 -14.91
N ARG A 363 15.33 -9.81 -15.90
CA ARG A 363 14.97 -8.89 -16.99
C ARG A 363 14.19 -7.68 -16.47
N ILE A 364 13.24 -7.89 -15.57
CA ILE A 364 12.49 -6.78 -14.96
C ILE A 364 13.44 -5.82 -14.20
N ALA A 365 14.42 -6.35 -13.48
CA ALA A 365 15.43 -5.54 -12.81
C ALA A 365 16.22 -4.70 -13.81
N ARG A 366 16.66 -5.31 -14.91
CA ARG A 366 17.39 -4.61 -15.97
C ARG A 366 16.57 -3.48 -16.59
N GLU A 367 15.32 -3.77 -16.96
CA GLU A 367 14.37 -2.77 -17.47
C GLU A 367 14.14 -1.65 -16.46
N LEU A 368 14.10 -1.96 -15.16
CA LEU A 368 13.95 -0.97 -14.10
C LEU A 368 15.17 -0.05 -14.02
N VAL A 369 16.38 -0.59 -14.06
CA VAL A 369 17.62 0.21 -14.08
C VAL A 369 17.60 1.17 -15.27
N ILE A 370 17.29 0.67 -16.47
CA ILE A 370 17.24 1.49 -17.68
C ILE A 370 16.18 2.58 -17.57
N ALA A 371 15.00 2.26 -17.03
CA ALA A 371 13.89 3.21 -16.92
C ALA A 371 14.06 4.27 -15.82
N THR A 372 15.04 4.10 -14.93
CA THR A 372 15.24 4.98 -13.76
C THR A 372 16.62 5.63 -13.70
N ASN A 373 17.55 5.27 -14.58
CA ASN A 373 18.92 5.77 -14.54
C ASN A 373 19.05 7.28 -14.80
N ASP A 374 18.12 7.87 -15.54
CA ASP A 374 18.08 9.29 -15.90
C ASP A 374 17.15 10.09 -14.97
N LEU A 375 16.51 9.42 -14.01
CA LEU A 375 15.59 10.03 -13.06
C LEU A 375 16.30 10.45 -11.76
N THR A 376 15.85 11.57 -11.20
CA THR A 376 16.33 12.04 -9.90
C THR A 376 15.68 11.26 -8.75
N VAL A 377 16.37 11.17 -7.61
CA VAL A 377 15.78 10.59 -6.39
C VAL A 377 14.55 11.40 -5.96
N THR A 378 14.59 12.72 -6.11
CA THR A 378 13.48 13.61 -5.77
C THR A 378 12.23 13.32 -6.59
N SER A 379 12.35 13.02 -7.90
CA SER A 379 11.18 12.68 -8.71
C SER A 379 10.52 11.36 -8.32
N MET A 380 11.27 10.48 -7.66
CA MET A 380 10.77 9.21 -7.10
C MET A 380 10.24 9.36 -5.66
N SER A 381 10.90 10.16 -4.82
CA SER A 381 10.58 10.26 -3.39
C SER A 381 9.20 10.87 -3.10
N VAL A 382 8.68 11.71 -4.00
CA VAL A 382 7.34 12.34 -3.88
C VAL A 382 6.18 11.33 -3.80
N HIS A 383 6.37 10.11 -4.32
CA HIS A 383 5.37 9.03 -4.26
C HIS A 383 5.37 8.30 -2.91
N GLY A 384 6.25 8.69 -2.00
CA GLY A 384 6.34 8.16 -0.66
C GLY A 384 6.78 6.71 -0.60
N VAL A 385 6.54 6.10 0.56
CA VAL A 385 7.01 4.74 0.88
C VAL A 385 6.39 3.66 -0.01
N GLY A 386 5.20 3.91 -0.58
CA GLY A 386 4.54 2.96 -1.47
C GLY A 386 5.37 2.61 -2.70
N LEU A 387 6.16 3.56 -3.23
CA LEU A 387 7.08 3.33 -4.35
C LEU A 387 8.30 2.51 -3.89
N THR A 388 8.89 2.86 -2.73
CA THR A 388 9.99 2.12 -2.12
C THR A 388 9.63 0.65 -1.93
N GLU A 389 8.44 0.38 -1.43
CA GLU A 389 7.96 -0.98 -1.24
C GLU A 389 7.82 -1.75 -2.56
N LYS A 390 7.40 -1.09 -3.67
CA LYS A 390 7.32 -1.75 -4.99
C LYS A 390 8.71 -2.17 -5.49
N LEU A 391 9.70 -1.29 -5.32
CA LEU A 391 11.10 -1.60 -5.63
C LEU A 391 11.63 -2.74 -4.77
N PHE A 392 11.28 -2.75 -3.47
CA PHE A 392 11.62 -3.84 -2.56
C PHE A 392 11.07 -5.18 -3.04
N ASP A 393 9.80 -5.27 -3.45
CA ASP A 393 9.20 -6.51 -3.96
C ASP A 393 9.94 -7.03 -5.21
N ILE A 394 10.35 -6.12 -6.10
CA ILE A 394 11.15 -6.46 -7.29
C ILE A 394 12.53 -6.99 -6.87
N ALA A 395 13.22 -6.30 -5.97
CA ALA A 395 14.53 -6.70 -5.47
C ALA A 395 14.50 -8.06 -4.77
N VAL A 396 13.47 -8.34 -3.96
CA VAL A 396 13.26 -9.65 -3.32
C VAL A 396 13.08 -10.74 -4.37
N ALA A 397 12.29 -10.50 -5.42
CA ALA A 397 12.12 -11.47 -6.51
C ALA A 397 13.44 -11.77 -7.23
N VAL A 398 14.30 -10.76 -7.43
CA VAL A 398 15.64 -10.92 -8.01
C VAL A 398 16.55 -11.76 -7.11
N ILE A 399 16.59 -11.45 -5.80
CA ILE A 399 17.39 -12.20 -4.82
C ILE A 399 16.98 -13.67 -4.82
N ASP A 400 15.68 -13.94 -4.80
CA ASP A 400 15.13 -15.30 -4.81
C ASP A 400 15.51 -16.10 -6.06
N VAL A 401 15.58 -15.45 -7.21
CA VAL A 401 15.99 -16.07 -8.48
C VAL A 401 17.49 -16.32 -8.50
N LEU A 402 18.31 -15.34 -8.13
CA LEU A 402 19.77 -15.48 -8.09
C LEU A 402 20.22 -16.60 -7.13
N ALA A 403 19.45 -16.83 -6.06
CA ALA A 403 19.72 -17.88 -5.09
C ALA A 403 19.39 -19.30 -5.59
N ARG A 404 18.44 -19.44 -6.53
CA ARG A 404 17.82 -20.74 -6.87
C ARG A 404 18.00 -21.17 -8.33
N VAL A 405 18.27 -20.24 -9.23
CA VAL A 405 18.44 -20.51 -10.66
C VAL A 405 19.93 -20.49 -10.98
N PRO A 406 20.52 -21.59 -11.49
CA PRO A 406 21.86 -21.56 -12.05
C PRO A 406 21.85 -20.61 -13.24
N VAL A 407 22.38 -19.40 -13.06
CA VAL A 407 22.60 -18.49 -14.19
C VAL A 407 23.65 -19.17 -15.06
N ALA A 408 23.26 -19.56 -16.28
CA ALA A 408 24.03 -20.45 -17.15
C ALA A 408 25.52 -20.06 -17.17
N GLY A 409 26.39 -20.96 -16.69
CA GLY A 409 27.85 -20.78 -16.67
C GLY A 409 28.60 -21.31 -15.44
N SER A 410 27.94 -21.82 -14.41
CA SER A 410 28.55 -22.27 -13.15
C SER A 410 29.42 -23.55 -13.22
N GLY A 411 29.82 -23.99 -14.40
CA GLY A 411 30.73 -25.13 -14.63
C GLY A 411 32.21 -24.76 -14.83
N SER A 412 32.54 -23.47 -14.88
CA SER A 412 33.90 -22.93 -14.99
C SER A 412 34.05 -21.82 -13.95
N GLY A 413 35.17 -21.72 -13.25
CA GLY A 413 35.42 -20.79 -12.13
C GLY A 413 35.36 -19.28 -12.46
N THR A 414 34.77 -18.90 -13.59
CA THR A 414 34.47 -17.54 -14.02
C THR A 414 32.96 -17.35 -14.00
N ALA A 415 32.43 -16.48 -13.13
CA ALA A 415 31.02 -16.13 -13.12
C ALA A 415 30.57 -15.71 -14.53
N SER A 416 29.44 -16.26 -14.99
CA SER A 416 28.84 -15.88 -16.28
C SER A 416 28.66 -14.35 -16.37
N PRO A 417 28.92 -13.72 -17.52
CA PRO A 417 28.72 -12.28 -17.71
C PRO A 417 27.28 -11.85 -17.34
N ASP A 418 26.29 -12.70 -17.60
CA ASP A 418 24.87 -12.48 -17.28
C ASP A 418 24.62 -12.48 -15.77
N ALA A 419 25.31 -13.35 -15.03
CA ALA A 419 25.25 -13.36 -13.57
C ALA A 419 25.87 -12.09 -13.00
N GLY A 420 26.99 -11.64 -13.56
CA GLY A 420 27.64 -10.39 -13.17
C GLY A 420 26.75 -9.16 -13.41
N GLU A 421 25.98 -9.14 -14.49
CA GLU A 421 25.02 -8.06 -14.78
C GLU A 421 23.85 -8.05 -13.79
N ALA A 422 23.24 -9.20 -13.53
CA ALA A 422 22.13 -9.29 -12.58
C ALA A 422 22.51 -8.84 -11.16
N HIS A 423 23.73 -9.13 -10.70
CA HIS A 423 24.23 -8.64 -9.42
C HIS A 423 24.45 -7.12 -9.41
N ARG A 424 24.88 -6.53 -10.54
CA ARG A 424 25.00 -5.06 -10.66
C ARG A 424 23.62 -4.39 -10.63
N ASP A 425 22.66 -4.95 -11.33
CA ASP A 425 21.29 -4.43 -11.32
C ASP A 425 20.69 -4.51 -9.90
N LEU A 426 20.85 -5.64 -9.20
CA LEU A 426 20.45 -5.75 -7.79
C LEU A 426 21.15 -4.71 -6.90
N GLY A 427 22.45 -4.47 -7.12
CA GLY A 427 23.22 -3.44 -6.43
C GLY A 427 22.65 -2.03 -6.67
N TYR A 428 22.27 -1.71 -7.91
CA TYR A 428 21.59 -0.47 -8.25
C TYR A 428 20.24 -0.35 -7.53
N LEU A 429 19.39 -1.39 -7.60
CA LEU A 429 18.07 -1.41 -6.95
C LEU A 429 18.19 -1.15 -5.45
N ARG A 430 19.11 -1.86 -4.78
CA ARG A 430 19.37 -1.66 -3.35
C ARG A 430 19.87 -0.24 -3.04
N GLY A 431 20.78 0.28 -3.86
CA GLY A 431 21.29 1.65 -3.74
C GLY A 431 20.19 2.70 -3.90
N LEU A 432 19.24 2.48 -4.81
CA LEU A 432 18.08 3.34 -5.02
C LEU A 432 17.11 3.25 -3.82
N ILE A 433 16.75 2.05 -3.38
CA ILE A 433 15.87 1.81 -2.23
C ILE A 433 16.38 2.58 -1.01
N ARG A 434 17.67 2.50 -0.69
CA ARG A 434 18.28 3.20 0.46
C ARG A 434 18.10 4.72 0.44
N LYS A 435 17.97 5.32 -0.74
CA LYS A 435 17.80 6.78 -0.90
C LYS A 435 16.33 7.23 -0.84
N LEU A 436 15.38 6.29 -0.87
CA LEU A 436 13.95 6.57 -0.89
C LEU A 436 13.32 6.51 0.52
N PRO A 437 12.11 7.08 0.71
CA PRO A 437 11.45 7.11 2.01
C PRO A 437 11.35 5.73 2.66
N SER A 438 11.72 5.66 3.95
CA SER A 438 11.82 4.44 4.77
C SER A 438 12.79 3.36 4.24
N GLY A 439 13.51 3.64 3.16
CA GLY A 439 14.42 2.72 2.50
C GLY A 439 15.58 2.28 3.38
N GLN A 440 16.37 3.24 3.86
CA GLN A 440 17.53 2.96 4.71
C GLN A 440 17.16 2.39 6.08
N SER A 441 16.04 2.82 6.67
CA SER A 441 15.66 2.47 8.05
C SER A 441 14.82 1.20 8.16
N VAL A 442 14.14 0.78 7.09
CA VAL A 442 13.25 -0.39 7.11
C VAL A 442 13.64 -1.40 6.03
N TYR A 443 13.64 -0.99 4.76
CA TYR A 443 13.74 -1.95 3.65
C TYR A 443 15.15 -2.48 3.39
N ASP A 444 16.20 -1.70 3.68
CA ASP A 444 17.59 -2.15 3.55
C ASP A 444 17.90 -3.32 4.50
N GLU A 445 17.49 -3.23 5.77
CA GLU A 445 17.63 -4.33 6.73
C GLU A 445 16.87 -5.58 6.29
N LEU A 446 15.67 -5.42 5.73
CA LEU A 446 14.87 -6.53 5.22
C LEU A 446 15.53 -7.20 4.01
N LEU A 447 16.14 -6.42 3.10
CA LEU A 447 16.89 -6.96 1.97
C LEU A 447 18.15 -7.71 2.43
N GLU A 448 18.89 -7.17 3.40
CA GLU A 448 20.05 -7.87 3.97
C GLU A 448 19.67 -9.23 4.54
N ARG A 449 18.61 -9.28 5.37
CA ARG A 449 18.12 -10.56 5.91
C ARG A 449 17.68 -11.53 4.81
N GLN A 450 17.08 -11.04 3.73
CA GLN A 450 16.71 -11.89 2.60
C GLN A 450 17.94 -12.47 1.89
N ILE A 451 18.98 -11.66 1.68
CA ILE A 451 20.26 -12.11 1.09
C ILE A 451 20.94 -13.14 2.00
N GLU A 452 21.02 -12.88 3.30
CA GLU A 452 21.58 -13.81 4.30
C GLU A 452 20.82 -15.15 4.33
N THR A 453 19.48 -15.10 4.28
CA THR A 453 18.65 -16.30 4.26
C THR A 453 18.91 -17.12 2.99
N CYS A 454 19.05 -16.47 1.84
CA CYS A 454 19.31 -17.17 0.58
C CYS A 454 20.72 -17.76 0.48
N THR A 455 21.72 -17.10 1.08
CA THR A 455 23.12 -17.59 1.07
C THR A 455 23.38 -18.70 2.08
N SER A 456 22.58 -18.78 3.13
CA SER A 456 22.72 -19.78 4.21
C SER A 456 21.95 -21.08 3.96
N MET A 457 21.07 -21.16 2.96
CA MET A 457 20.40 -22.39 2.55
C MET A 457 21.37 -23.25 1.73
N PRO A 458 21.81 -24.44 2.21
CA PRO A 458 22.62 -25.33 1.40
C PRO A 458 21.80 -25.80 0.20
N GLY A 459 22.39 -25.73 -1.00
CA GLY A 459 21.75 -26.18 -2.23
C GLY A 459 21.20 -27.61 -2.06
N LEU A 460 19.88 -27.75 -2.13
CA LEU A 460 19.26 -29.07 -2.21
C LEU A 460 19.75 -29.74 -3.50
N PRO A 461 20.23 -31.01 -3.43
CA PRO A 461 20.70 -31.70 -4.62
C PRO A 461 19.56 -31.83 -5.63
N ALA A 462 19.86 -31.51 -6.88
CA ALA A 462 18.97 -31.70 -8.00
C ALA A 462 18.63 -33.20 -8.14
N GLY A 463 17.36 -33.53 -7.91
CA GLY A 463 16.79 -34.84 -8.21
C GLY A 463 16.42 -35.66 -6.97
N MET A 464 15.15 -35.59 -6.57
CA MET A 464 14.37 -36.76 -6.14
C MET A 464 12.86 -36.49 -6.30
N PRO A 465 12.05 -37.53 -6.57
CA PRO A 465 10.71 -37.41 -7.13
C PRO A 465 9.68 -36.96 -6.11
N ALA A 466 8.55 -36.45 -6.62
CA ALA A 466 7.37 -36.15 -5.84
C ALA A 466 6.93 -37.37 -5.02
N SER A 467 7.16 -37.35 -3.70
CA SER A 467 6.47 -38.21 -2.77
C SER A 467 5.26 -37.46 -2.24
N ASN A 468 4.08 -37.86 -2.74
CA ASN A 468 2.82 -37.71 -2.05
C ASN A 468 2.99 -38.27 -0.63
N ASP A 469 2.85 -37.42 0.38
CA ASP A 469 2.29 -37.87 1.65
C ASP A 469 1.42 -36.78 2.25
N MET A 470 0.15 -37.11 2.24
CA MET A 470 -0.99 -36.38 2.76
C MET A 470 -1.09 -36.75 4.25
N GLN A 471 -0.74 -35.82 5.14
CA GLN A 471 -1.08 -35.95 6.56
C GLN A 471 -1.77 -34.68 7.07
N ASP A 472 -3.09 -34.83 7.11
CA ASP A 472 -4.12 -34.09 7.82
C ASP A 472 -3.71 -33.59 9.23
N PRO A 473 -3.79 -32.28 9.51
CA PRO A 473 -3.61 -31.75 10.86
C PRO A 473 -4.96 -31.53 11.56
N SER A 474 -5.83 -32.54 11.58
CA SER A 474 -6.95 -32.64 12.53
C SER A 474 -6.56 -33.47 13.76
N LYS A 475 -5.47 -33.09 14.43
CA LYS A 475 -5.10 -33.55 15.79
C LYS A 475 -4.01 -32.63 16.35
N HIS A 476 -4.42 -31.54 16.99
CA HIS A 476 -4.00 -31.14 18.36
C HIS A 476 -4.45 -29.74 18.75
#